data_AF-A0A0A9XJP8-F1
#
_entry.id   AF-A0A0A9XJP8-F1
#
_cell.length_a   1.000
_cell.length_b   1.000
_cell.length_c   1.000
_cell.angle_alpha   90.00
_cell.angle_beta   90.00
_cell.angle_gamma   90.00
#
_symmetry.space_group_name_H-M   'P 1'
#
loop_
_entity.id
_entity.type
_entity.pdbx_description
1 polymer ?
#
loop_
_entity_poly.entity_id
_entity_poly.type
_entity_poly.pdbx_seq_one_letter_code
_entity_poly.pdbx_strand_id
1 'polypeptide(L)'
;QVLSRILSYRTRSVEKMAATRLFMNVTSTLRVTAKRNFGVCAPALQKVSDPIQQLFLDKLREYKGKSSGGKLVDATPEIEREWKQELGKLAKHYGGSEGADMTKFPDFKFADAKLDPINLQD
;
A
#
# COMPACT_ATOMS: atom_id res chain seq x y z
N GLN A 1 31.93 66.28 11.53
CA GLN A 1 30.66 66.03 10.82
C GLN A 1 30.84 65.59 9.35
N VAL A 2 31.85 66.07 8.62
CA VAL A 2 32.07 65.68 7.21
C VAL A 2 32.62 64.25 7.07
N LEU A 3 33.65 63.89 7.85
CA LEU A 3 34.26 62.56 7.84
C LEU A 3 33.27 61.43 8.20
N SER A 4 32.37 61.67 9.16
CA SER A 4 31.34 60.69 9.54
C SER A 4 30.33 60.46 8.42
N ARG A 5 29.98 61.49 7.63
CA ARG A 5 29.14 61.34 6.43
C ARG A 5 29.84 60.55 5.33
N ILE A 6 31.14 60.77 5.11
CA ILE A 6 31.91 60.06 4.08
C ILE A 6 32.06 58.57 4.44
N LEU A 7 32.37 58.26 5.70
CA LEU A 7 32.44 56.89 6.21
C LEU A 7 31.08 56.19 6.09
N SER A 8 29.98 56.87 6.47
CA SER A 8 28.61 56.34 6.31
C SER A 8 28.21 56.11 4.85
N TYR A 9 28.63 56.97 3.92
CA TYR A 9 28.39 56.78 2.49
C TYR A 9 29.16 55.57 1.95
N ARG A 10 30.41 55.39 2.40
CA ARG A 10 31.23 54.26 1.96
C ARG A 10 30.72 52.93 2.50
N THR A 11 30.29 52.86 3.76
CA THR A 11 29.68 51.63 4.32
C THR A 11 28.40 51.25 3.58
N ARG A 12 27.48 52.20 3.36
CA ARG A 12 26.25 51.97 2.57
C ARG A 12 26.53 51.57 1.11
N SER A 13 27.58 52.11 0.50
CA SER A 13 27.97 51.75 -0.86
C SER A 13 28.49 50.30 -0.95
N VAL A 14 29.28 49.89 0.04
CA VAL A 14 29.80 48.51 0.13
C VAL A 14 28.68 47.51 0.41
N GLU A 15 27.73 47.83 1.30
CA GLU A 15 26.54 46.99 1.58
C GLU A 15 25.70 46.76 0.33
N LYS A 16 25.40 47.83 -0.43
CA LYS A 16 24.64 47.71 -1.69
C LYS A 16 25.38 46.86 -2.72
N MET A 17 26.69 47.04 -2.86
CA MET A 17 27.48 46.23 -3.79
C MET A 17 27.57 44.76 -3.37
N ALA A 18 27.65 44.48 -2.07
CA ALA A 18 27.62 43.11 -1.54
C ALA A 18 26.26 42.45 -1.79
N ALA A 19 25.15 43.15 -1.55
CA ALA A 19 23.80 42.67 -1.82
C ALA A 19 23.56 42.39 -3.31
N THR A 20 23.99 43.29 -4.20
CA THR A 20 23.89 43.09 -5.65
C THR A 20 24.68 41.86 -6.11
N ARG A 21 25.91 41.67 -5.62
CA ARG A 21 26.73 40.50 -5.95
C ARG A 21 26.11 39.20 -5.46
N LEU A 22 25.57 39.19 -4.24
CA LEU A 22 24.85 38.04 -3.70
C LEU A 22 23.63 37.71 -4.56
N PHE A 23 22.83 38.71 -4.90
CA PHE A 23 21.66 38.54 -5.77
C PHE A 23 22.03 37.99 -7.16
N MET A 24 23.08 38.53 -7.80
CA MET A 24 23.53 38.04 -9.11
C MET A 24 24.03 36.59 -9.06
N ASN A 25 24.76 36.20 -8.01
CA ASN A 25 25.23 34.83 -7.85
C ASN A 25 24.09 33.83 -7.57
N VAL A 26 23.15 34.22 -6.71
CA VAL A 26 21.96 33.41 -6.38
C VAL A 26 21.08 33.24 -7.62
N THR A 27 20.80 34.30 -8.37
CA THR A 27 19.97 34.22 -9.59
C THR A 27 20.62 33.38 -10.69
N SER A 28 21.95 33.49 -10.87
CA SER A 28 22.69 32.68 -11.84
C SER A 28 22.66 31.19 -11.48
N THR A 29 22.95 30.85 -10.22
CA THR A 29 22.94 29.47 -9.74
C THR A 29 21.54 28.85 -9.77
N LEU A 30 20.50 29.59 -9.34
CA LEU A 30 19.11 29.15 -9.44
C LEU A 30 18.70 28.88 -10.90
N ARG A 31 19.10 29.74 -11.85
CA ARG A 31 18.81 29.55 -13.27
C ARG A 31 19.44 28.27 -13.82
N VAL A 32 20.69 28.00 -13.46
CA VAL A 32 21.41 26.78 -13.89
C VAL A 32 20.80 25.53 -13.27
N THR A 33 20.54 25.57 -11.97
CA THR A 33 19.93 24.46 -11.21
C THR A 33 18.51 24.17 -11.70
N ALA A 34 17.68 25.20 -11.92
CA ALA A 34 16.34 25.03 -12.46
C ALA A 34 16.33 24.46 -13.89
N LYS A 35 17.24 24.91 -14.77
CA LYS A 35 17.37 24.36 -16.13
C LYS A 35 17.83 22.91 -16.14
N ARG A 36 18.74 22.52 -15.25
CA ARG A 36 19.26 21.13 -15.17
C ARG A 36 18.26 20.18 -14.50
N ASN A 37 17.56 20.65 -13.48
CA ASN A 37 16.57 19.84 -12.76
C ASN A 37 15.21 19.76 -13.45
N PHE A 38 14.97 20.52 -14.53
CA PHE A 38 13.72 20.46 -15.28
C PHE A 38 13.39 19.04 -15.75
N GLY A 39 14.38 18.25 -16.18
CA GLY A 39 14.18 16.86 -16.59
C GLY A 39 13.85 15.88 -15.45
N VAL A 40 14.25 16.19 -14.21
CA VAL A 40 13.91 15.38 -13.01
C VAL A 40 12.56 15.80 -12.44
N CYS A 41 12.26 17.10 -12.48
CA CYS A 41 10.97 17.63 -12.08
C CYS A 41 9.86 17.34 -13.10
N ALA A 42 10.18 17.19 -14.40
CA ALA A 42 9.21 16.91 -15.45
C ALA A 42 8.39 15.63 -15.23
N PRO A 43 8.98 14.43 -15.02
CA PRO A 43 8.19 13.23 -14.73
C PRO A 43 7.52 13.26 -13.36
N ALA A 44 8.07 14.01 -12.39
CA ALA A 44 7.46 14.18 -11.06
C ALA A 44 6.25 15.13 -11.06
N LEU A 45 6.23 16.12 -11.97
CA LEU A 45 5.16 17.11 -12.13
C LEU A 45 4.21 16.78 -13.29
N GLN A 46 4.60 15.88 -14.20
CA GLN A 46 3.72 15.36 -15.23
C GLN A 46 2.65 14.52 -14.56
N LYS A 47 1.44 15.06 -14.53
CA LYS A 47 0.25 14.21 -14.58
C LYS A 47 0.45 13.28 -15.77
N VAL A 48 0.41 11.99 -15.48
CA VAL A 48 0.69 10.88 -16.39
C VAL A 48 0.25 11.20 -17.81
N SER A 49 1.21 11.35 -18.73
CA SER A 49 0.95 11.83 -20.09
C SER A 49 0.25 10.78 -20.97
N ASP A 50 0.31 9.51 -20.57
CA ASP A 50 -0.30 8.38 -21.28
C ASP A 50 -1.61 7.96 -20.60
N PRO A 51 -2.75 8.00 -21.31
CA PRO A 51 -4.04 7.51 -20.82
C PRO A 51 -3.99 6.09 -20.25
N ILE A 52 -3.14 5.20 -20.78
CA ILE A 52 -3.02 3.81 -20.31
C ILE A 52 -2.39 3.73 -18.92
N GLN A 53 -1.32 4.49 -18.70
CA GLN A 53 -0.67 4.57 -17.40
C GLN A 53 -1.58 5.21 -16.34
N GLN A 54 -2.42 6.17 -16.74
CA GLN A 54 -3.43 6.75 -15.87
C GLN A 54 -4.45 5.70 -15.45
N LEU A 55 -4.96 4.90 -16.41
CA LEU A 55 -5.85 3.78 -16.13
C LEU A 55 -5.26 2.76 -15.15
N PHE A 56 -3.97 2.45 -15.32
CA PHE A 56 -3.27 1.53 -14.42
C PHE A 56 -3.23 2.06 -12.99
N LEU A 57 -2.86 3.33 -12.80
CA LEU A 57 -2.85 3.96 -11.48
C LEU A 57 -4.26 4.03 -10.86
N ASP A 58 -5.27 4.32 -11.67
CA ASP A 58 -6.65 4.38 -11.20
C ASP A 58 -7.13 3.00 -10.73
N LYS A 59 -6.77 1.93 -11.45
CA LYS A 59 -7.04 0.55 -11.02
C LYS A 59 -6.26 0.14 -9.78
N LEU A 60 -5.01 0.59 -9.64
CA LEU A 60 -4.21 0.34 -8.44
C LEU A 60 -4.82 1.00 -7.20
N ARG A 61 -5.31 2.23 -7.33
CA ARG A 61 -6.00 2.96 -6.27
C ARG A 61 -7.34 2.31 -5.91
N GLU A 62 -8.12 1.92 -6.92
CA GLU A 62 -9.38 1.20 -6.74
C GLU A 62 -9.15 -0.11 -5.97
N TYR A 63 -8.16 -0.90 -6.41
CA TYR A 63 -7.78 -2.14 -5.73
C TYR A 63 -7.33 -1.89 -4.28
N LYS A 64 -6.48 -0.87 -4.03
CA LYS A 64 -6.03 -0.54 -2.68
C LYS A 64 -7.19 -0.20 -1.74
N GLY A 65 -8.24 0.46 -2.23
CA GLY A 65 -9.45 0.72 -1.44
C GLY A 65 -10.22 -0.57 -1.14
N LYS A 66 -10.40 -1.41 -2.14
CA LYS A 66 -11.18 -2.66 -2.08
C LYS A 66 -10.47 -3.82 -1.37
N SER A 67 -9.14 -3.85 -1.31
CA SER A 67 -8.37 -4.96 -0.75
C SER A 67 -8.28 -4.95 0.78
N SER A 68 -8.79 -3.90 1.43
CA SER A 68 -8.77 -3.78 2.89
C SER A 68 -9.90 -4.58 3.55
N GLY A 69 -9.57 -5.34 4.60
CA GLY A 69 -10.57 -5.87 5.54
C GLY A 69 -10.88 -7.36 5.49
N GLY A 70 -10.22 -8.16 4.64
CA GLY A 70 -10.27 -9.64 4.69
C GLY A 70 -11.65 -10.28 4.47
N LYS A 71 -12.66 -9.47 4.14
CA LYS A 71 -14.02 -9.88 3.86
C LYS A 71 -14.26 -9.87 2.35
N LEU A 72 -15.36 -10.47 1.94
CA LEU A 72 -15.82 -10.40 0.55
C LEU A 72 -16.02 -8.93 0.16
N VAL A 73 -15.35 -8.52 -0.92
CA VAL A 73 -15.45 -7.17 -1.48
C VAL A 73 -16.84 -6.98 -2.05
N ASP A 74 -17.49 -5.87 -1.71
CA ASP A 74 -18.82 -5.49 -2.22
C ASP A 74 -19.87 -6.61 -2.04
N ALA A 75 -19.82 -7.35 -0.92
CA ALA A 75 -20.71 -8.48 -0.66
C ALA A 75 -22.18 -8.03 -0.55
N THR A 76 -23.03 -8.61 -1.38
CA THR A 76 -24.48 -8.47 -1.22
C THR A 76 -24.99 -9.45 -0.15
N PRO A 77 -26.13 -9.17 0.51
CA PRO A 77 -26.71 -10.09 1.50
C PRO A 77 -27.01 -11.49 0.94
N GLU A 78 -27.26 -11.57 -0.37
CA GLU A 78 -27.46 -12.83 -1.09
C GLU A 78 -26.18 -13.67 -1.16
N ILE A 79 -25.06 -13.05 -1.53
CA ILE A 79 -23.75 -13.71 -1.57
C ILE A 79 -23.31 -14.19 -0.19
N GLU A 80 -23.54 -13.38 0.87
CA GLU A 80 -23.23 -13.82 2.24
C GLU A 80 -24.08 -15.01 2.68
N ARG A 81 -25.34 -15.07 2.25
CA ARG A 81 -26.24 -16.19 2.52
C ARG A 81 -25.76 -17.45 1.80
N GLU A 82 -25.44 -17.36 0.52
CA GLU A 82 -24.89 -18.48 -0.26
C GLU A 82 -23.58 -18.98 0.33
N TRP A 83 -22.67 -18.07 0.68
CA TRP A 83 -21.41 -18.39 1.34
C TRP A 83 -21.62 -19.20 2.63
N LYS A 84 -22.56 -18.78 3.49
CA LYS A 84 -22.90 -19.51 4.72
C LYS A 84 -23.53 -20.88 4.42
N GLN A 85 -24.35 -20.97 3.39
CA GLN A 85 -24.96 -22.25 2.98
C GLN A 85 -23.91 -23.24 2.48
N GLU A 86 -22.97 -22.80 1.64
CA GLU A 86 -21.88 -23.63 1.14
C GLU A 86 -20.95 -24.08 2.27
N LEU A 87 -20.58 -23.18 3.19
CA LEU A 87 -19.83 -23.56 4.40
C LEU A 87 -20.58 -24.60 5.24
N GLY A 88 -21.90 -24.47 5.38
CA GLY A 88 -22.73 -25.44 6.10
C GLY A 88 -22.77 -26.82 5.42
N LYS A 89 -22.81 -26.86 4.08
CA LYS A 89 -22.72 -28.12 3.33
C LYS A 89 -21.35 -28.78 3.53
N LEU A 90 -20.27 -28.01 3.40
CA LEU A 90 -18.90 -28.49 3.63
C LEU A 90 -18.72 -29.05 5.05
N ALA A 91 -19.20 -28.33 6.06
CA ALA A 91 -19.12 -28.79 7.45
C ALA A 91 -19.83 -30.14 7.64
N LYS A 92 -20.98 -30.36 7.01
CA LYS A 92 -21.68 -31.66 7.07
C LYS A 92 -20.91 -32.78 6.36
N HIS A 93 -20.36 -32.51 5.19
CA HIS A 93 -19.61 -33.52 4.42
C HIS A 93 -18.31 -33.95 5.09
N TYR A 94 -17.64 -33.03 5.80
CA TYR A 94 -16.32 -33.27 6.38
C TYR A 94 -16.34 -33.40 7.92
N GLY A 95 -17.51 -33.60 8.53
CA GLY A 95 -17.65 -33.91 9.96
C GLY A 95 -17.51 -32.72 10.92
N GLY A 96 -17.57 -31.49 10.42
CA GLY A 96 -17.52 -30.25 11.22
C GLY A 96 -18.86 -29.74 11.74
N SER A 97 -19.98 -30.43 11.46
CA SER A 97 -21.33 -29.94 11.78
C SER A 97 -21.74 -30.05 13.26
N GLU A 98 -20.94 -30.68 14.12
CA GLU A 98 -21.30 -30.99 15.52
C GLU A 98 -20.42 -30.28 16.56
N GLY A 99 -19.96 -29.05 16.26
CA GLY A 99 -19.09 -28.30 17.18
C GLY A 99 -17.69 -28.92 17.34
N ALA A 100 -17.35 -29.87 16.47
CA ALA A 100 -16.02 -30.45 16.36
C ALA A 100 -15.03 -29.36 15.91
N ASP A 101 -13.96 -29.20 16.69
CA ASP A 101 -12.89 -28.27 16.37
C ASP A 101 -12.08 -28.81 15.18
N MET A 102 -12.33 -28.26 13.99
CA MET A 102 -11.65 -28.65 12.74
C MET A 102 -10.15 -28.35 12.75
N THR A 103 -9.62 -27.64 13.76
CA THR A 103 -8.18 -27.44 13.93
C THR A 103 -7.51 -28.59 14.67
N LYS A 104 -8.29 -29.46 15.32
CA LYS A 104 -7.80 -30.61 16.07
C LYS A 104 -8.09 -31.89 15.30
N PHE A 105 -7.08 -32.75 15.26
CA PHE A 105 -7.19 -34.07 14.66
C PHE A 105 -8.05 -34.99 15.56
N PRO A 106 -8.87 -35.89 15.00
CA PRO A 106 -9.72 -36.78 15.79
C PRO A 106 -8.92 -37.83 16.55
N ASP A 107 -9.38 -38.15 17.75
CA ASP A 107 -8.84 -39.26 18.55
C ASP A 107 -9.41 -40.59 18.04
N PHE A 108 -8.54 -41.45 17.51
CA PHE A 108 -8.93 -42.78 17.09
C PHE A 108 -8.96 -43.76 18.26
N LYS A 109 -10.12 -44.37 18.48
CA LYS A 109 -10.27 -45.53 19.37
C LYS A 109 -10.60 -46.75 18.52
N PHE A 110 -9.66 -47.68 18.46
CA PHE A 110 -9.86 -48.95 17.77
C PHE A 110 -10.47 -49.94 18.76
N ALA A 111 -11.65 -50.46 18.45
CA ALA A 111 -12.22 -51.58 19.19
C ALA A 111 -11.61 -52.87 18.66
N ASP A 112 -11.28 -53.79 19.58
CA ASP A 112 -10.75 -55.10 19.19
C ASP A 112 -11.77 -55.85 18.35
N ALA A 113 -11.34 -56.38 17.20
CA ALA A 113 -12.19 -57.13 16.30
C ALA A 113 -12.66 -58.40 17.02
N LYS A 114 -13.98 -58.53 17.23
CA LYS A 114 -14.56 -59.78 17.73
C LYS A 114 -14.51 -60.80 16.60
N LEU A 115 -13.61 -61.77 16.73
CA LEU A 115 -13.50 -62.87 15.78
C LEU A 115 -14.66 -63.84 16.00
N ASP A 116 -15.50 -64.00 14.97
CA ASP A 116 -16.50 -65.06 14.98
C ASP A 116 -15.79 -66.41 14.78
N PRO A 117 -16.12 -67.44 15.59
CA PRO A 117 -15.49 -68.74 15.45
C PRO A 117 -15.78 -69.32 14.06
N ILE A 118 -14.73 -69.60 13.30
CA ILE A 118 -14.83 -70.32 12.03
C ILE A 118 -15.38 -71.71 12.35
N ASN A 119 -16.52 -72.07 11.77
CA ASN A 119 -17.09 -73.42 11.86
C ASN A 119 -16.11 -74.41 11.23
N LEU A 120 -15.24 -75.00 12.04
CA LEU A 120 -14.52 -76.23 11.70
C LEU A 120 -15.53 -77.37 11.79
N GLN A 121 -16.09 -77.76 10.64
CA GLN A 121 -16.83 -79.00 10.53
C GLN A 121 -15.80 -80.13 10.40
N ASP A 122 -15.67 -80.91 11.49
CA ASP A 122 -15.00 -82.21 11.50
C ASP A 122 -15.74 -83.23 10.62
#